data_AF-A0A0U2V4C4-F1
#
_entry.id   AF-A0A0U2V4C4-F1
#
_cell.length_a   1.000
_cell.length_b   1.000
_cell.length_c   1.000
_cell.angle_alpha   90.00
_cell.angle_beta   90.00
_cell.angle_gamma   90.00
#
_symmetry.space_group_name_H-M   'P 1'
#
loop_
_entity.id
_entity.type
_entity.pdbx_description
1 polymer ?
#
loop_
_entity_poly.entity_id
_entity_poly.type
_entity_poly.pdbx_seq_one_letter_code
_entity_poly.pdbx_strand_id
1 'polypeptide(L)'
;MSEHKIAMVGTPCEIMAASKLQHYINSPIDVKLGLFCMENFSYKYFENLLKEYDLKMEDIEKFQIEKGFIFLLLKTKETVKIPLSIAKRIIRKNCNICVELTSETSDISIGSIGSQDGWSTVIIRTEKGEEIINGAIEEKFIESKELEEPQFKLLNKIAESKIKKNLENIERREFLARPVLYQRNKSDDSIAKELAEAQFIDLKSNVIDIGACVLCGACEYACQDNLIKIDDTKPITKGECPQNCNTCFTVCPRTFIPEDLRNDNSKAIGDYIKVMTVKSLKHTQGQDGSIVTTILDYLLTNNIVTEALIVDKEDYLAWKPYAKLTGKIDEIIKSGGTKYSVCPVFKPLKDLKEEVN
;
A
#
# COMPACT_ATOMS: atom_id res chain seq x y z
N MET A 1 0.28 15.87 22.90
CA MET A 1 0.35 14.59 22.17
C MET A 1 -0.91 14.54 21.32
N SER A 2 -0.83 14.23 20.03
CA SER A 2 -2.05 14.19 19.19
C SER A 2 -3.04 13.22 19.82
N GLU A 3 -4.29 13.65 19.96
CA GLU A 3 -5.38 12.83 20.50
C GLU A 3 -5.62 11.58 19.62
N HIS A 4 -5.21 11.66 18.35
CA HIS A 4 -5.27 10.58 17.38
C HIS A 4 -3.96 9.79 17.32
N LYS A 5 -4.08 8.46 17.48
CA LYS A 5 -3.05 7.47 17.15
C LYS A 5 -3.64 6.52 16.11
N ILE A 6 -3.07 6.48 14.92
CA ILE A 6 -3.71 5.79 13.78
C ILE A 6 -2.92 4.54 13.39
N ALA A 7 -3.62 3.41 13.27
CA ALA A 7 -3.11 2.25 12.55
C ALA A 7 -3.41 2.40 11.06
N MET A 8 -2.41 2.30 10.20
CA MET A 8 -2.57 2.34 8.74
C MET A 8 -2.40 0.96 8.13
N VAL A 9 -3.30 0.59 7.22
CA VAL A 9 -3.11 -0.54 6.31
C VAL A 9 -2.73 0.00 4.93
N GLY A 10 -1.67 -0.52 4.33
CA GLY A 10 -1.22 -0.07 3.02
C GLY A 10 -0.35 -1.07 2.29
N THR A 11 -0.28 -0.92 0.97
CA THR A 11 0.68 -1.62 0.10
C THR A 11 2.08 -1.01 0.24
N PRO A 12 3.16 -1.64 -0.28
CA PRO A 12 4.54 -1.19 -0.06
C PRO A 12 4.79 0.29 -0.39
N CYS A 13 4.24 0.79 -1.49
CA CYS A 13 4.40 2.20 -1.87
C CYS A 13 3.58 3.17 -1.00
N GLU A 14 2.49 2.72 -0.39
CA GLU A 14 1.71 3.49 0.58
C GLU A 14 2.40 3.51 1.94
N ILE A 15 2.95 2.37 2.39
CA ILE A 15 3.76 2.29 3.61
C ILE A 15 5.01 3.14 3.49
N MET A 16 5.71 3.11 2.35
CA MET A 16 6.84 4.00 2.09
C MET A 16 6.43 5.48 2.17
N ALA A 17 5.26 5.84 1.62
CA ALA A 17 4.75 7.21 1.74
C ALA A 17 4.45 7.59 3.18
N ALA A 18 3.90 6.67 3.99
CA ALA A 18 3.66 6.88 5.41
C ALA A 18 4.96 7.07 6.19
N SER A 19 5.98 6.26 5.90
CA SER A 19 7.31 6.39 6.50
C SER A 19 7.96 7.73 6.14
N LYS A 20 7.86 8.18 4.88
CA LYS A 20 8.32 9.52 4.49
C LYS A 20 7.51 10.64 5.14
N LEU A 21 6.20 10.46 5.32
CA LEU A 21 5.38 11.41 6.07
C LEU A 21 5.90 11.54 7.51
N GLN A 22 6.14 10.43 8.21
CA GLN A 22 6.70 10.42 9.57
C GLN A 22 8.13 10.99 9.65
N HIS A 23 8.94 10.75 8.62
CA HIS A 23 10.34 11.23 8.59
C HIS A 23 10.43 12.75 8.37
N TYR A 24 9.57 13.33 7.53
CA TYR A 24 9.69 14.75 7.13
C TYR A 24 8.67 15.70 7.74
N ILE A 25 7.51 15.21 8.18
CA ILE A 25 6.45 16.05 8.75
C ILE A 25 5.79 15.37 9.95
N ASN A 26 4.96 16.10 10.69
CA ASN A 26 4.15 15.48 11.73
C ASN A 26 3.07 14.58 11.11
N SER A 27 2.98 13.34 11.56
CA SER A 27 2.02 12.34 11.07
C SER A 27 1.34 11.65 12.25
N PRO A 28 0.00 11.51 12.25
CA PRO A 28 -0.74 10.80 13.30
C PRO A 28 -0.66 9.27 13.17
N ILE A 29 -0.03 8.76 12.10
CA ILE A 29 0.16 7.33 11.88
C ILE A 29 1.17 6.81 12.92
N ASP A 30 0.74 5.87 13.75
CA ASP A 30 1.53 5.28 14.83
C ASP A 30 1.90 3.81 14.56
N VAL A 31 1.01 3.07 13.90
CA VAL A 31 1.23 1.65 13.54
C VAL A 31 1.04 1.47 12.03
N LYS A 32 1.98 0.80 11.37
CA LYS A 32 1.95 0.49 9.93
C LYS A 32 1.80 -1.01 9.71
N LEU A 33 0.65 -1.43 9.18
CA LEU A 33 0.37 -2.79 8.72
C LEU A 33 0.55 -2.85 7.20
N GLY A 34 1.68 -3.40 6.77
CA GLY A 34 2.09 -3.45 5.37
C GLY A 34 1.62 -4.69 4.64
N LEU A 35 0.87 -4.56 3.56
CA LEU A 35 0.42 -5.69 2.76
C LEU A 35 1.51 -6.16 1.81
N PHE A 36 1.59 -7.47 1.55
CA PHE A 36 2.33 -7.97 0.41
C PHE A 36 1.61 -7.54 -0.88
N CYS A 37 2.34 -7.01 -1.85
CA CYS A 37 1.73 -6.54 -3.09
C CYS A 37 2.61 -6.86 -4.28
N MET A 38 2.11 -7.61 -5.26
CA MET A 38 2.82 -7.85 -6.51
C MET A 38 2.57 -6.70 -7.50
N GLU A 39 1.31 -6.49 -7.88
CA GLU A 39 0.86 -5.52 -8.87
C GLU A 39 -0.55 -5.01 -8.47
N ASN A 40 -0.91 -3.82 -8.94
CA ASN A 40 -2.24 -3.24 -8.74
C ASN A 40 -2.81 -2.75 -10.09
N PHE A 41 -4.13 -2.66 -10.23
CA PHE A 41 -4.81 -2.45 -11.50
C PHE A 41 -5.47 -1.08 -11.60
N SER A 42 -5.52 -0.55 -12.82
CA SER A 42 -6.22 0.69 -13.12
C SER A 42 -7.71 0.39 -13.25
N TYR A 43 -8.55 1.00 -12.40
CA TYR A 43 -10.00 0.88 -12.47
C TYR A 43 -10.53 1.14 -13.89
N LYS A 44 -10.14 2.27 -14.48
CA LYS A 44 -10.54 2.67 -15.83
C LYS A 44 -10.10 1.68 -16.92
N TYR A 45 -8.91 1.09 -16.78
CA TYR A 45 -8.46 0.10 -17.76
C TYR A 45 -9.17 -1.24 -17.55
N PHE A 46 -9.51 -1.57 -16.31
CA PHE A 46 -10.28 -2.75 -16.01
C PHE A 46 -11.72 -2.63 -16.53
N GLU A 47 -12.38 -1.49 -16.33
CA GLU A 47 -13.68 -1.18 -16.96
C GLU A 47 -13.64 -1.37 -18.48
N ASN A 48 -12.56 -0.90 -19.13
CA ASN A 48 -12.42 -1.07 -20.58
C ASN A 48 -12.18 -2.53 -20.99
N LEU A 49 -11.42 -3.29 -20.19
CA LEU A 49 -11.21 -4.71 -20.45
C LEU A 49 -12.52 -5.50 -20.30
N LEU A 50 -13.35 -5.20 -19.29
CA LEU A 50 -14.60 -5.90 -19.06
C LEU A 50 -15.60 -5.75 -20.21
N LYS A 51 -15.54 -4.64 -20.97
CA LYS A 51 -16.34 -4.48 -22.20
C LYS A 51 -16.02 -5.53 -23.27
N GLU A 52 -14.79 -6.06 -23.30
CA GLU A 52 -14.43 -7.17 -24.21
C GLU A 52 -15.13 -8.49 -23.83
N TYR A 53 -15.69 -8.57 -22.61
CA TYR A 53 -16.41 -9.71 -22.07
C TYR A 53 -17.91 -9.44 -21.89
N ASP A 54 -18.43 -8.32 -22.41
CA ASP A 54 -19.81 -7.86 -22.18
C ASP A 54 -20.18 -7.70 -20.69
N LEU A 55 -19.20 -7.32 -19.87
CA LEU A 55 -19.35 -7.12 -18.42
C LEU A 55 -19.08 -5.67 -18.03
N LYS A 56 -19.59 -5.31 -16.86
CA LYS A 56 -19.27 -4.08 -16.14
C LYS A 56 -18.73 -4.40 -14.75
N MET A 57 -18.11 -3.40 -14.12
CA MET A 57 -17.61 -3.53 -12.76
C MET A 57 -18.75 -3.87 -11.77
N GLU A 58 -19.95 -3.36 -12.00
CA GLU A 58 -21.14 -3.58 -11.16
C GLU A 58 -21.65 -5.04 -11.17
N ASP A 59 -21.29 -5.83 -12.18
CA ASP A 59 -21.72 -7.23 -12.30
C ASP A 59 -20.93 -8.16 -11.39
N ILE A 60 -19.74 -7.72 -10.94
CA ILE A 60 -18.79 -8.54 -10.18
C ILE A 60 -19.20 -8.57 -8.70
N GLU A 61 -19.33 -9.76 -8.14
CA GLU A 61 -19.55 -10.01 -6.70
C GLU A 61 -18.23 -10.30 -5.98
N LYS A 62 -17.33 -11.08 -6.60
CA LYS A 62 -16.01 -11.43 -6.04
C LYS A 62 -14.94 -11.41 -7.12
N PHE A 63 -13.76 -10.92 -6.77
CA PHE A 63 -12.57 -10.91 -7.61
C PHE A 63 -11.45 -11.67 -6.89
N GLN A 64 -10.81 -12.63 -7.55
CA GLN A 64 -9.66 -13.36 -7.02
C GLN A 64 -8.57 -13.56 -8.08
N ILE A 65 -7.30 -13.54 -7.67
CA ILE A 65 -6.16 -13.89 -8.52
C ILE A 65 -5.52 -15.16 -7.99
N GLU A 66 -5.55 -16.22 -8.79
CA GLU A 66 -4.87 -17.47 -8.45
C GLU A 66 -4.46 -18.23 -9.72
N LYS A 67 -3.41 -19.06 -9.60
CA LYS A 67 -3.01 -20.05 -10.62
C LYS A 67 -2.91 -19.50 -12.07
N GLY A 68 -2.51 -18.24 -12.22
CA GLY A 68 -2.32 -17.62 -13.54
C GLY A 68 -3.56 -16.91 -14.12
N PHE A 69 -4.65 -16.76 -13.36
CA PHE A 69 -5.89 -16.17 -13.84
C PHE A 69 -6.50 -15.19 -12.82
N ILE A 70 -7.29 -14.24 -13.34
CA ILE A 70 -8.30 -13.50 -12.60
C ILE A 70 -9.60 -14.29 -12.71
N PHE A 71 -10.23 -14.55 -11.57
CA PHE A 71 -11.56 -15.13 -11.48
C PHE A 71 -12.54 -14.06 -10.99
N LEU A 72 -13.60 -13.85 -11.78
CA LEU A 72 -14.69 -12.94 -11.48
C LEU A 72 -15.94 -13.77 -11.20
N LEU A 73 -16.34 -13.85 -9.93
CA LEU A 73 -17.66 -14.36 -9.59
C LEU A 73 -18.65 -13.23 -9.80
N LEU A 74 -19.62 -13.44 -10.69
CA LEU A 74 -20.68 -12.48 -10.98
C LEU A 74 -21.81 -12.60 -9.97
N LYS A 75 -22.63 -11.54 -9.85
CA LYS A 75 -23.86 -11.55 -9.05
C LYS A 75 -24.87 -12.61 -9.51
N THR A 76 -24.79 -13.01 -10.78
CA THR A 76 -25.55 -14.14 -11.36
C THR A 76 -25.06 -15.50 -10.87
N LYS A 77 -23.97 -15.54 -10.09
CA LYS A 77 -23.22 -16.73 -9.63
C LYS A 77 -22.42 -17.44 -10.72
N GLU A 78 -22.39 -16.91 -11.93
CA GLU A 78 -21.47 -17.37 -12.97
C GLU A 78 -20.03 -16.93 -12.67
N THR A 79 -19.06 -17.69 -13.15
CA THR A 79 -17.64 -17.36 -13.00
C THR A 79 -17.00 -17.09 -14.35
N VAL A 80 -16.45 -15.89 -14.51
CA VAL A 80 -15.66 -15.51 -15.70
C VAL A 80 -14.18 -15.58 -15.36
N LYS A 81 -13.40 -16.15 -16.27
CA LYS A 81 -11.97 -16.40 -16.10
C LYS A 81 -11.17 -15.60 -17.12
N ILE A 82 -10.31 -14.70 -16.64
CA ILE A 82 -9.44 -13.85 -17.47
C ILE A 82 -7.97 -14.27 -17.26
N PRO A 83 -7.25 -14.71 -18.30
CA PRO A 83 -5.82 -15.00 -18.22
C PRO A 83 -4.99 -13.81 -17.72
N LEU A 84 -4.02 -14.04 -16.83
CA LEU A 84 -3.12 -12.97 -16.38
C LEU A 84 -2.30 -12.36 -17.53
N SER A 85 -2.05 -13.10 -18.61
CA SER A 85 -1.41 -12.57 -19.82
C SER A 85 -2.21 -11.42 -20.46
N ILE A 86 -3.54 -11.45 -20.36
CA ILE A 86 -4.44 -10.38 -20.80
C ILE A 86 -4.52 -9.29 -19.73
N ALA A 87 -4.68 -9.69 -18.45
CA ALA A 87 -4.75 -8.76 -17.32
C ALA A 87 -3.51 -7.84 -17.21
N LYS A 88 -2.37 -8.26 -17.75
CA LYS A 88 -1.16 -7.41 -17.83
C LYS A 88 -1.40 -6.06 -18.50
N ARG A 89 -2.39 -5.94 -19.39
CA ARG A 89 -2.76 -4.69 -20.07
C ARG A 89 -3.34 -3.64 -19.11
N ILE A 90 -3.93 -4.08 -18.00
CA ILE A 90 -4.64 -3.21 -17.06
C ILE A 90 -3.82 -2.91 -15.78
N ILE A 91 -2.63 -3.49 -15.65
CA ILE A 91 -1.68 -3.20 -14.56
C ILE A 91 -1.25 -1.73 -14.64
N ARG A 92 -1.16 -1.08 -13.48
CA ARG A 92 -0.65 0.29 -13.40
C ARG A 92 0.83 0.32 -13.78
N LYS A 93 1.21 1.23 -14.68
CA LYS A 93 2.61 1.39 -15.15
C LYS A 93 3.62 1.62 -14.02
N ASN A 94 3.18 2.23 -12.92
CA ASN A 94 4.03 2.46 -11.75
C ASN A 94 4.43 1.15 -11.00
N CYS A 95 3.67 0.06 -11.16
CA CYS A 95 4.00 -1.23 -10.55
C CYS A 95 5.22 -1.87 -11.21
N ASN A 96 5.45 -1.59 -12.50
CA ASN A 96 6.58 -2.13 -13.27
C ASN A 96 7.94 -1.54 -12.89
N ILE A 97 7.97 -0.53 -12.03
CA ILE A 97 9.20 -0.02 -11.46
C ILE A 97 9.33 -0.36 -9.98
N CYS A 98 8.32 -0.99 -9.36
CA CYS A 98 8.26 -1.26 -7.92
C CYS A 98 9.15 -2.46 -7.54
N VAL A 99 10.26 -2.25 -6.84
CA VAL A 99 11.19 -3.34 -6.47
C VAL A 99 10.91 -3.94 -5.10
N GLU A 100 9.74 -3.69 -4.51
CA GLU A 100 9.43 -4.10 -3.14
C GLU A 100 8.16 -4.95 -3.10
N LEU A 101 8.22 -6.14 -2.50
CA LEU A 101 7.05 -7.01 -2.33
C LEU A 101 6.39 -6.86 -0.96
N THR A 102 7.20 -6.77 0.10
CA THR A 102 6.81 -7.12 1.46
C THR A 102 6.68 -5.94 2.42
N SER A 103 6.54 -4.69 1.95
CA SER A 103 6.33 -3.51 2.80
C SER A 103 7.42 -3.33 3.87
N GLU A 104 8.66 -3.10 3.44
CA GLU A 104 9.88 -3.14 4.26
C GLU A 104 9.95 -2.09 5.36
N THR A 105 9.19 -0.99 5.24
CA THR A 105 9.15 0.09 6.23
C THR A 105 7.90 0.04 7.13
N SER A 106 7.17 -1.07 7.16
CA SER A 106 6.03 -1.30 8.07
C SER A 106 6.49 -1.79 9.45
N ASP A 107 5.63 -1.75 10.47
CA ASP A 107 5.87 -2.46 11.74
C ASP A 107 5.66 -3.98 11.59
N ILE A 108 4.59 -4.33 10.86
CA ILE A 108 4.18 -5.71 10.60
C ILE A 108 3.81 -5.81 9.12
N SER A 109 4.42 -6.75 8.40
CA SER A 109 4.03 -7.04 7.02
C SER A 109 3.24 -8.33 6.92
N ILE A 110 2.18 -8.33 6.12
CA ILE A 110 1.16 -9.38 6.09
C ILE A 110 0.87 -9.77 4.65
N GLY A 111 0.81 -11.07 4.36
CA GLY A 111 0.31 -11.55 3.09
C GLY A 111 0.16 -13.07 3.02
N SER A 112 -0.51 -13.56 1.98
CA SER A 112 -0.80 -14.99 1.84
C SER A 112 0.38 -15.85 1.38
N ILE A 113 1.39 -15.24 0.75
CA ILE A 113 2.51 -15.97 0.13
C ILE A 113 3.32 -16.72 1.19
N GLY A 114 3.51 -18.02 0.99
CA GLY A 114 4.23 -18.91 1.91
C GLY A 114 3.33 -19.58 2.94
N SER A 115 2.07 -19.15 3.09
CA SER A 115 1.13 -19.75 4.03
C SER A 115 0.09 -20.62 3.32
N GLN A 116 -0.46 -21.59 4.05
CA GLN A 116 -1.56 -22.43 3.59
C GLN A 116 -2.91 -21.70 3.67
N ASP A 117 -3.95 -22.24 3.04
CA ASP A 117 -5.29 -21.65 3.05
C ASP A 117 -5.79 -21.42 4.48
N GLY A 118 -6.32 -20.21 4.73
CA GLY A 118 -6.77 -19.77 6.05
C GLY A 118 -5.66 -19.30 7.00
N TRP A 119 -4.40 -19.31 6.55
CA TRP A 119 -3.25 -18.74 7.24
C TRP A 119 -2.62 -17.62 6.41
N SER A 120 -1.91 -16.73 7.07
CA SER A 120 -1.16 -15.65 6.43
C SER A 120 0.25 -15.57 6.99
N THR A 121 1.20 -15.22 6.14
CA THR A 121 2.58 -14.98 6.53
C THR A 121 2.68 -13.59 7.13
N VAL A 122 3.31 -13.51 8.29
CA VAL A 122 3.62 -12.27 9.00
C VAL A 122 5.13 -12.11 9.10
N ILE A 123 5.61 -10.91 8.74
CA ILE A 123 6.99 -10.47 8.92
C ILE A 123 6.97 -9.35 9.97
N ILE A 124 7.58 -9.61 11.12
CA ILE A 124 7.76 -8.64 12.19
C ILE A 124 9.02 -7.83 11.90
N ARG A 125 8.90 -6.51 11.83
CA ARG A 125 10.02 -5.62 11.43
C ARG A 125 10.52 -4.71 12.54
N THR A 126 9.63 -4.31 13.44
CA THR A 126 9.95 -3.40 14.55
C THR A 126 9.63 -4.05 15.89
N GLU A 127 10.28 -3.58 16.96
CA GLU A 127 9.97 -4.00 18.34
C GLU A 127 8.49 -3.76 18.66
N LYS A 128 7.92 -2.62 18.23
CA LYS A 128 6.48 -2.34 18.33
C LYS A 128 5.64 -3.42 17.63
N GLY A 129 6.04 -3.82 16.43
CA GLY A 129 5.38 -4.91 15.71
C GLY A 129 5.45 -6.25 16.45
N GLU A 130 6.57 -6.52 17.12
CA GLU A 130 6.75 -7.73 17.94
C GLU A 130 5.83 -7.73 19.15
N GLU A 131 5.77 -6.63 19.90
CA GLU A 131 4.88 -6.44 21.04
C GLU A 131 3.41 -6.65 20.65
N ILE A 132 2.98 -6.07 19.52
CA ILE A 132 1.61 -6.21 19.01
C ILE A 132 1.29 -7.67 18.68
N ILE A 133 2.17 -8.36 17.96
CA ILE A 133 1.92 -9.77 17.57
C ILE A 133 1.92 -10.68 18.79
N ASN A 134 2.87 -10.51 19.72
CA ASN A 134 2.94 -11.32 20.93
C ASN A 134 1.70 -11.11 21.81
N GLY A 135 1.28 -9.86 22.05
CA GLY A 135 0.07 -9.58 22.81
C GLY A 135 -1.20 -10.13 22.14
N ALA A 136 -1.29 -10.05 20.81
CA ALA A 136 -2.40 -10.66 20.07
C ALA A 136 -2.42 -12.20 20.16
N ILE A 137 -1.26 -12.86 20.28
CA ILE A 137 -1.17 -14.30 20.54
C ILE A 137 -1.60 -14.62 21.97
N GLU A 138 -1.08 -13.88 22.96
CA GLU A 138 -1.38 -14.08 24.39
C GLU A 138 -2.88 -13.91 24.69
N GLU A 139 -3.52 -12.91 24.10
CA GLU A 139 -4.96 -12.66 24.22
C GLU A 139 -5.83 -13.52 23.29
N LYS A 140 -5.23 -14.45 22.54
CA LYS A 140 -5.91 -15.39 21.65
C LYS A 140 -6.73 -14.71 20.56
N PHE A 141 -6.25 -13.59 20.04
CA PHE A 141 -6.73 -13.00 18.80
C PHE A 141 -6.23 -13.80 17.60
N ILE A 142 -4.96 -14.22 17.65
CA ILE A 142 -4.31 -15.01 16.61
C ILE A 142 -3.64 -16.26 17.18
N GLU A 143 -3.54 -17.30 16.37
CA GLU A 143 -2.62 -18.43 16.59
C GLU A 143 -1.44 -18.33 15.62
N SER A 144 -0.26 -18.79 16.02
CA SER A 144 0.97 -18.72 15.20
C SER A 144 1.67 -20.07 15.10
N LYS A 145 2.38 -20.28 13.99
CA LYS A 145 3.31 -21.38 13.76
C LYS A 145 4.58 -20.86 13.11
N GLU A 146 5.66 -21.62 13.21
CA GLU A 146 6.86 -21.35 12.43
C GLU A 146 6.56 -21.49 10.93
N LEU A 147 7.20 -20.63 10.13
CA LEU A 147 7.15 -20.75 8.68
C LEU A 147 8.21 -21.76 8.24
N GLU A 148 7.81 -22.81 7.52
CA GLU A 148 8.73 -23.86 7.12
C GLU A 148 9.72 -23.40 6.02
N GLU A 149 10.88 -24.04 5.93
CA GLU A 149 11.91 -23.74 4.93
C GLU A 149 11.40 -23.67 3.47
N PRO A 150 10.59 -24.62 2.97
CA PRO A 150 10.05 -24.53 1.60
C PRO A 150 9.12 -23.33 1.39
N GLN A 151 8.35 -22.98 2.42
CA GLN A 151 7.42 -21.84 2.42
C GLN A 151 8.19 -20.51 2.38
N PHE A 152 9.23 -20.40 3.21
CA PHE A 152 10.11 -19.24 3.24
C PHE A 152 10.88 -19.06 1.92
N LYS A 153 11.38 -20.16 1.32
CA LYS A 153 12.04 -20.14 0.00
C LYS A 153 11.10 -19.69 -1.11
N LEU A 154 9.83 -20.08 -1.07
CA LEU A 154 8.83 -19.62 -2.04
C LEU A 154 8.61 -18.11 -1.94
N LEU A 155 8.47 -17.58 -0.72
CA LEU A 155 8.32 -16.14 -0.49
C LEU A 155 9.51 -15.36 -1.05
N ASN A 156 10.74 -15.76 -0.70
CA ASN A 156 11.96 -15.12 -1.20
C ASN A 156 12.04 -15.15 -2.73
N LYS A 157 11.80 -16.31 -3.35
CA LYS A 157 11.82 -16.47 -4.80
C LYS A 157 10.83 -15.53 -5.51
N ILE A 158 9.64 -15.35 -4.95
CA ILE A 158 8.63 -14.44 -5.53
C ILE A 158 9.08 -12.98 -5.38
N ALA A 159 9.66 -12.60 -4.25
CA ALA A 159 10.18 -11.27 -4.01
C ALA A 159 11.37 -10.94 -4.94
N GLU A 160 12.35 -11.85 -5.05
CA GLU A 160 13.48 -11.76 -5.99
C GLU A 160 13.00 -11.61 -7.43
N SER A 161 11.99 -12.39 -7.83
CA SER A 161 11.44 -12.31 -9.18
C SER A 161 10.82 -10.94 -9.47
N LYS A 162 10.16 -10.32 -8.48
CA LYS A 162 9.62 -8.97 -8.60
C LYS A 162 10.74 -7.93 -8.71
N ILE A 163 11.74 -8.00 -7.83
CA ILE A 163 12.91 -7.11 -7.83
C ILE A 163 13.59 -7.15 -9.20
N LYS A 164 14.01 -8.35 -9.64
CA LYS A 164 14.74 -8.54 -10.89
C LYS A 164 13.98 -7.96 -12.10
N LYS A 165 12.72 -8.37 -12.28
CA LYS A 165 11.86 -7.90 -13.38
C LYS A 165 11.74 -6.38 -13.41
N ASN A 166 11.62 -5.76 -12.23
CA ASN A 166 11.37 -4.32 -12.14
C ASN A 166 12.66 -3.48 -12.19
N LEU A 167 13.81 -4.03 -11.79
CA LEU A 167 15.12 -3.44 -12.07
C LEU A 167 15.40 -3.37 -13.58
N GLU A 168 15.16 -4.46 -14.32
CA GLU A 168 15.26 -4.48 -15.79
C GLU A 168 14.36 -3.40 -16.44
N ASN A 169 13.16 -3.18 -15.88
CA ASN A 169 12.27 -2.12 -16.34
C ASN A 169 12.76 -0.71 -15.98
N ILE A 170 13.39 -0.53 -14.81
CA ILE A 170 14.00 0.74 -14.39
C ILE A 170 15.14 1.08 -15.35
N GLU A 171 16.07 0.16 -15.58
CA GLU A 171 17.20 0.33 -16.50
C GLU A 171 16.72 0.73 -17.90
N ARG A 172 15.72 0.01 -18.42
CA ARG A 172 15.11 0.34 -19.73
C ARG A 172 14.47 1.73 -19.75
N ARG A 173 13.85 2.16 -18.65
CA ARG A 173 13.24 3.50 -18.57
C ARG A 173 14.30 4.58 -18.53
N GLU A 174 15.35 4.41 -17.73
CA GLU A 174 16.44 5.37 -17.63
C GLU A 174 17.21 5.47 -18.96
N PHE A 175 17.44 4.36 -19.66
CA PHE A 175 17.97 4.35 -21.02
C PHE A 175 17.13 5.19 -22.01
N LEU A 176 15.80 5.19 -21.83
CA LEU A 176 14.86 5.99 -22.63
C LEU A 176 14.60 7.40 -22.06
N ALA A 177 15.50 7.90 -21.21
CA ALA A 177 15.40 9.21 -20.55
C ALA A 177 14.09 9.43 -19.75
N ARG A 178 13.56 8.36 -19.14
CA ARG A 178 12.41 8.41 -18.23
C ARG A 178 12.89 8.13 -16.80
N PRO A 179 13.18 9.15 -15.98
CA PRO A 179 13.86 8.97 -14.70
C PRO A 179 13.05 8.11 -13.70
N VAL A 180 13.76 7.43 -12.81
CA VAL A 180 13.19 6.76 -11.63
C VAL A 180 14.00 7.18 -10.40
N LEU A 181 13.42 8.01 -9.54
CA LEU A 181 14.19 8.66 -8.46
C LEU A 181 14.33 7.81 -7.20
N TYR A 182 13.30 7.05 -6.82
CA TYR A 182 13.16 6.42 -5.51
C TYR A 182 14.03 5.18 -5.24
N GLN A 183 14.95 4.88 -6.14
CA GLN A 183 15.94 3.81 -6.01
C GLN A 183 17.36 4.31 -6.32
N ARG A 184 17.56 5.63 -6.33
CA ARG A 184 18.89 6.22 -6.53
C ARG A 184 19.65 6.18 -5.21
N ASN A 185 20.85 5.64 -5.25
CA ASN A 185 21.75 5.67 -4.11
C ASN A 185 22.31 7.09 -3.94
N LYS A 186 21.82 7.81 -2.93
CA LYS A 186 22.19 9.20 -2.59
C LYS A 186 22.35 9.34 -1.09
N SER A 187 23.27 10.19 -0.64
CA SER A 187 23.37 10.54 0.77
C SER A 187 22.23 11.47 1.19
N ASP A 188 21.88 11.46 2.47
CA ASP A 188 20.84 12.35 3.01
C ASP A 188 21.17 13.84 2.80
N ASP A 189 22.44 14.22 2.89
CA ASP A 189 22.91 15.58 2.55
C ASP A 189 22.63 15.96 1.08
N SER A 190 22.82 15.00 0.16
CA SER A 190 22.51 15.21 -1.26
C SER A 190 21.00 15.30 -1.48
N ILE A 191 20.23 14.49 -0.78
CA ILE A 191 18.77 14.50 -0.85
C ILE A 191 18.24 15.84 -0.33
N ALA A 192 18.71 16.31 0.83
CA ALA A 192 18.28 17.57 1.42
C ALA A 192 18.49 18.76 0.48
N LYS A 193 19.64 18.83 -0.20
CA LYS A 193 19.94 19.87 -1.19
C LYS A 193 18.96 19.85 -2.37
N GLU A 194 18.69 18.68 -2.94
CA GLU A 194 17.76 18.56 -4.06
C GLU A 194 16.30 18.80 -3.65
N LEU A 195 15.91 18.40 -2.43
CA LEU A 195 14.59 18.71 -1.91
C LEU A 195 14.41 20.22 -1.73
N ALA A 196 15.42 20.94 -1.24
CA ALA A 196 15.35 22.39 -1.03
C ALA A 196 15.05 23.19 -2.32
N GLU A 197 15.45 22.65 -3.48
CA GLU A 197 15.23 23.27 -4.79
C GLU A 197 13.97 22.76 -5.50
N ALA A 198 13.37 21.66 -5.01
CA ALA A 198 12.23 21.01 -5.66
C ALA A 198 10.92 21.77 -5.44
N GLN A 199 10.06 21.77 -6.44
CA GLN A 199 8.69 22.29 -6.37
C GLN A 199 7.69 21.28 -6.93
N PHE A 200 6.40 21.65 -6.94
CA PHE A 200 5.37 20.79 -7.54
C PHE A 200 5.64 20.48 -9.02
N ILE A 201 6.27 21.40 -9.76
CA ILE A 201 6.63 21.17 -11.16
C ILE A 201 7.59 19.98 -11.32
N ASP A 202 8.51 19.79 -10.37
CA ASP A 202 9.41 18.64 -10.34
C ASP A 202 8.69 17.36 -9.98
N LEU A 203 7.70 17.41 -9.09
CA LEU A 203 6.84 16.25 -8.81
C LEU A 203 6.06 15.87 -10.06
N LYS A 204 5.54 16.88 -10.77
CA LYS A 204 4.78 16.70 -11.99
C LYS A 204 5.65 16.07 -13.09
N SER A 205 6.83 16.63 -13.36
CA SER A 205 7.72 16.15 -14.42
C SER A 205 8.36 14.79 -14.08
N ASN A 206 8.89 14.63 -12.86
CA ASN A 206 9.67 13.46 -12.47
C ASN A 206 8.82 12.29 -11.96
N VAL A 207 7.54 12.48 -11.64
CA VAL A 207 6.69 11.40 -11.10
C VAL A 207 5.36 11.27 -11.85
N ILE A 208 4.62 12.36 -12.02
CA ILE A 208 3.25 12.30 -12.54
C ILE A 208 3.24 12.03 -14.04
N ASP A 209 3.91 12.87 -14.82
CA ASP A 209 3.87 12.83 -16.29
C ASP A 209 4.55 11.58 -16.85
N ILE A 210 5.57 11.06 -16.17
CA ILE A 210 6.24 9.80 -16.53
C ILE A 210 5.47 8.55 -16.08
N GLY A 211 4.33 8.71 -15.40
CA GLY A 211 3.45 7.63 -14.96
C GLY A 211 3.98 6.81 -13.78
N ALA A 212 4.83 7.39 -12.93
CA ALA A 212 5.34 6.76 -11.71
C ALA A 212 4.40 6.98 -10.50
N CYS A 213 3.51 7.97 -10.54
CA CYS A 213 2.57 8.28 -9.45
C CYS A 213 1.74 7.05 -9.02
N VAL A 214 1.77 6.75 -7.71
CA VAL A 214 1.04 5.63 -7.10
C VAL A 214 -0.37 6.00 -6.63
N LEU A 215 -0.75 7.27 -6.72
CA LEU A 215 -2.07 7.80 -6.33
C LEU A 215 -2.42 7.62 -4.84
N CYS A 216 -1.43 7.56 -3.95
CA CYS A 216 -1.66 7.39 -2.51
C CYS A 216 -2.24 8.63 -1.81
N GLY A 217 -2.11 9.83 -2.38
CA GLY A 217 -2.65 11.06 -1.76
C GLY A 217 -1.75 11.75 -0.74
N ALA A 218 -0.52 11.26 -0.49
CA ALA A 218 0.39 11.88 0.48
C ALA A 218 0.68 13.35 0.16
N CYS A 219 0.82 13.70 -1.12
CA CYS A 219 1.02 15.08 -1.57
C CYS A 219 -0.20 15.99 -1.28
N GLU A 220 -1.42 15.47 -1.42
CA GLU A 220 -2.65 16.21 -1.10
C GLU A 220 -2.82 16.40 0.42
N TYR A 221 -2.46 15.39 1.22
CA TYR A 221 -2.47 15.47 2.68
C TYR A 221 -1.39 16.43 3.23
N ALA A 222 -0.19 16.41 2.63
CA ALA A 222 0.93 17.21 3.11
C ALA A 222 0.88 18.69 2.68
N CYS A 223 0.05 19.03 1.67
CA CYS A 223 -0.10 20.40 1.20
C CYS A 223 -0.89 21.25 2.23
N GLN A 224 -0.19 22.12 2.94
CA GLN A 224 -0.77 23.00 3.98
C GLN A 224 -1.76 24.00 3.39
N ASP A 225 -1.47 24.56 2.22
CA ASP A 225 -2.31 25.55 1.54
C ASP A 225 -3.47 24.93 0.74
N ASN A 226 -3.68 23.61 0.82
CA ASN A 226 -4.76 22.91 0.10
C ASN A 226 -4.77 23.09 -1.43
N LEU A 227 -3.63 23.46 -2.02
CA LEU A 227 -3.45 23.71 -3.45
C LEU A 227 -3.45 22.42 -4.29
N ILE A 228 -3.05 21.29 -3.70
CA ILE A 228 -3.03 20.00 -4.39
C ILE A 228 -4.35 19.27 -4.15
N LYS A 229 -5.00 18.83 -5.24
CA LYS A 229 -6.22 18.02 -5.21
C LYS A 229 -6.08 16.80 -6.11
N ILE A 230 -6.67 15.68 -5.69
CA ILE A 230 -6.81 14.47 -6.49
C ILE A 230 -8.29 14.21 -6.74
N ASP A 231 -8.69 14.33 -8.01
CA ASP A 231 -10.01 13.97 -8.51
C ASP A 231 -9.85 12.79 -9.48
N ASP A 232 -9.92 11.58 -8.89
CA ASP A 232 -9.86 10.24 -9.52
C ASP A 232 -8.64 9.83 -10.35
N THR A 233 -7.77 10.76 -10.75
CA THR A 233 -6.78 10.48 -11.79
C THR A 233 -5.35 10.72 -11.33
N LYS A 234 -4.97 11.98 -11.18
CA LYS A 234 -3.62 12.43 -10.84
C LYS A 234 -3.70 13.68 -9.96
N PRO A 235 -2.67 13.94 -9.13
CA PRO A 235 -2.56 15.21 -8.42
C PRO A 235 -2.52 16.38 -9.41
N ILE A 236 -3.33 17.40 -9.15
CA ILE A 236 -3.32 18.68 -9.84
C ILE A 236 -3.13 19.80 -8.81
N THR A 237 -2.44 20.87 -9.20
CA THR A 237 -2.38 22.09 -8.40
C THR A 237 -3.44 23.09 -8.83
N LYS A 238 -3.99 23.82 -7.86
CA LYS A 238 -4.81 25.01 -8.06
C LYS A 238 -4.07 26.18 -7.44
N GLY A 239 -3.75 27.20 -8.23
CA GLY A 239 -2.99 28.37 -7.76
C GLY A 239 -1.47 28.15 -7.72
N GLU A 240 -0.78 29.12 -7.13
CA GLU A 240 0.67 29.15 -7.02
C GLU A 240 1.12 28.66 -5.65
N CYS A 241 2.12 27.77 -5.61
CA CYS A 241 2.70 27.33 -4.35
C CYS A 241 3.47 28.47 -3.67
N PRO A 242 3.54 28.49 -2.32
CA PRO A 242 4.43 29.39 -1.61
C PRO A 242 5.88 29.24 -2.08
N GLN A 243 6.64 30.33 -1.98
CA GLN A 243 8.06 30.32 -2.31
C GLN A 243 8.78 29.25 -1.46
N ASN A 244 9.63 28.45 -2.10
CA ASN A 244 10.41 27.36 -1.49
C ASN A 244 9.57 26.20 -0.90
N CYS A 245 8.29 26.05 -1.27
CA CYS A 245 7.49 24.90 -0.88
C CYS A 245 7.83 23.64 -1.70
N ASN A 246 8.31 22.58 -1.02
CA ASN A 246 8.71 21.30 -1.62
C ASN A 246 7.96 20.09 -1.05
N THR A 247 7.04 20.29 -0.09
CA THR A 247 6.50 19.22 0.76
C THR A 247 5.90 18.05 -0.03
N CYS A 248 5.19 18.34 -1.12
CA CYS A 248 4.59 17.32 -1.98
C CYS A 248 5.62 16.40 -2.66
N PHE A 249 6.77 16.96 -3.04
CA PHE A 249 7.89 16.22 -3.61
C PHE A 249 8.59 15.42 -2.52
N THR A 250 8.82 16.05 -1.37
CA THR A 250 9.45 15.44 -0.19
C THR A 250 8.73 14.20 0.29
N VAL A 251 7.39 14.22 0.43
CA VAL A 251 6.62 13.07 0.97
C VAL A 251 6.29 11.99 -0.07
N CYS A 252 6.60 12.22 -1.35
CA CYS A 252 6.25 11.28 -2.41
C CYS A 252 7.09 9.99 -2.31
N PRO A 253 6.50 8.78 -2.34
CA PRO A 253 7.26 7.52 -2.30
C PRO A 253 7.99 7.21 -3.62
N ARG A 254 7.89 8.10 -4.62
CA ARG A 254 8.48 7.96 -5.95
C ARG A 254 9.54 9.02 -6.26
N THR A 255 9.90 9.83 -5.26
CA THR A 255 11.06 10.74 -5.26
C THR A 255 12.18 10.13 -4.40
N PHE A 256 13.20 10.90 -4.03
CA PHE A 256 14.34 10.38 -3.25
C PHE A 256 13.91 9.77 -1.91
N ILE A 257 14.53 8.64 -1.56
CA ILE A 257 14.28 7.91 -0.32
C ILE A 257 15.49 8.13 0.62
N PRO A 258 15.28 8.62 1.84
CA PRO A 258 16.30 8.69 2.89
C PRO A 258 17.09 7.40 3.05
N GLU A 259 18.34 7.49 3.52
CA GLU A 259 19.18 6.31 3.72
C GLU A 259 18.58 5.30 4.70
N ASP A 260 17.97 5.77 5.79
CA ASP A 260 17.30 4.94 6.82
C ASP A 260 16.02 4.26 6.33
N LEU A 261 15.41 4.74 5.25
CA LEU A 261 14.19 4.18 4.65
C LEU A 261 14.48 3.38 3.37
N ARG A 262 15.73 3.32 2.90
CA ARG A 262 16.08 2.73 1.60
C ARG A 262 16.18 1.22 1.71
N ASN A 263 15.45 0.51 0.85
CA ASN A 263 15.51 -0.95 0.77
C ASN A 263 16.88 -1.42 0.27
N ASP A 264 17.39 -2.49 0.88
CA ASP A 264 18.52 -3.27 0.38
C ASP A 264 18.00 -4.40 -0.51
N ASN A 265 18.01 -4.17 -1.82
CA ASN A 265 17.52 -5.14 -2.80
C ASN A 265 18.33 -6.46 -2.84
N SER A 266 19.46 -6.57 -2.14
CA SER A 266 20.16 -7.85 -1.96
C SER A 266 19.42 -8.79 -0.99
N LYS A 267 18.55 -8.23 -0.14
CA LYS A 267 17.68 -8.96 0.80
C LYS A 267 16.26 -8.92 0.26
N ALA A 268 15.83 -10.01 -0.39
CA ALA A 268 14.60 -10.02 -1.17
C ALA A 268 13.32 -9.61 -0.40
N ILE A 269 13.26 -9.85 0.91
CA ILE A 269 12.12 -9.50 1.78
C ILE A 269 12.43 -8.37 2.77
N GLY A 270 13.59 -7.71 2.62
CA GLY A 270 14.13 -6.71 3.52
C GLY A 270 14.60 -7.27 4.85
N ASP A 271 15.03 -6.38 5.74
CA ASP A 271 15.37 -6.72 7.13
C ASP A 271 14.12 -6.97 7.99
N TYR A 272 14.23 -7.91 8.92
CA TYR A 272 13.15 -8.32 9.81
C TYR A 272 13.67 -8.92 11.12
N ILE A 273 12.82 -8.90 12.14
CA ILE A 273 13.05 -9.57 13.43
C ILE A 273 12.64 -11.03 13.33
N LYS A 274 11.44 -11.30 12.82
CA LYS A 274 10.89 -12.66 12.75
C LYS A 274 9.93 -12.83 11.58
N VAL A 275 9.88 -14.04 11.02
CA VAL A 275 8.87 -14.47 10.05
C VAL A 275 8.11 -15.66 10.62
N MET A 276 6.79 -15.64 10.51
CA MET A 276 5.92 -16.72 10.97
C MET A 276 4.66 -16.81 10.11
N THR A 277 3.90 -17.88 10.28
CA THR A 277 2.54 -17.98 9.74
C THR A 277 1.55 -17.86 10.88
N VAL A 278 0.47 -17.12 10.66
CA VAL A 278 -0.56 -16.86 11.68
C VAL A 278 -1.96 -17.09 11.10
N LYS A 279 -2.90 -17.38 11.99
CA LYS A 279 -4.33 -17.53 11.66
C LYS A 279 -5.19 -16.80 12.68
N SER A 280 -6.27 -16.17 12.19
CA SER A 280 -7.23 -15.49 13.04
C SER A 280 -8.04 -16.51 13.84
N LEU A 281 -8.21 -16.23 15.13
CA LEU A 281 -9.11 -16.95 16.03
C LEU A 281 -10.43 -16.21 16.26
N LYS A 282 -10.53 -14.94 15.81
CA LYS A 282 -11.68 -14.06 16.02
C LYS A 282 -12.56 -13.92 14.78
N HIS A 283 -11.94 -13.81 13.60
CA HIS A 283 -12.61 -13.44 12.37
C HIS A 283 -12.40 -14.50 11.28
N THR A 284 -13.49 -14.95 10.67
CA THR A 284 -13.46 -15.93 9.57
C THR A 284 -13.55 -15.29 8.19
N GLN A 285 -13.80 -13.98 8.13
CA GLN A 285 -13.80 -13.15 6.93
C GLN A 285 -12.96 -11.90 7.17
N GLY A 286 -12.17 -11.48 6.18
CA GLY A 286 -11.36 -10.26 6.27
C GLY A 286 -10.26 -10.16 5.22
N GLN A 287 -9.44 -9.10 5.31
CA GLN A 287 -8.28 -8.87 4.44
C GLN A 287 -7.15 -9.86 4.81
N ASP A 288 -6.53 -10.48 3.79
CA ASP A 288 -5.41 -11.44 3.92
C ASP A 288 -5.66 -12.49 5.01
N GLY A 289 -6.66 -13.35 4.80
CA GLY A 289 -6.99 -14.42 5.75
C GLY A 289 -7.52 -13.91 7.10
N SER A 290 -8.16 -12.73 7.08
CA SER A 290 -8.68 -12.03 8.26
C SER A 290 -7.64 -11.46 9.22
N ILE A 291 -6.34 -11.63 8.96
CA ILE A 291 -5.28 -11.27 9.90
C ILE A 291 -5.18 -9.76 10.10
N VAL A 292 -5.25 -8.99 9.03
CA VAL A 292 -5.23 -7.52 9.11
C VAL A 292 -6.40 -7.02 9.97
N THR A 293 -7.61 -7.51 9.69
CA THR A 293 -8.83 -7.21 10.45
C THR A 293 -8.66 -7.56 11.94
N THR A 294 -8.05 -8.71 12.23
CA THR A 294 -7.84 -9.20 13.60
C THR A 294 -6.82 -8.38 14.37
N ILE A 295 -5.73 -7.97 13.72
CA ILE A 295 -4.72 -7.10 14.34
C ILE A 295 -5.32 -5.73 14.61
N LEU A 296 -6.09 -5.15 13.67
CA LEU A 296 -6.77 -3.88 13.89
C LEU A 296 -7.79 -3.95 15.04
N ASP A 297 -8.55 -5.04 15.15
CA ASP A 297 -9.45 -5.30 16.27
C ASP A 297 -8.69 -5.34 17.61
N TYR A 298 -7.59 -6.10 17.68
CA TYR A 298 -6.72 -6.12 18.85
C TYR A 298 -6.20 -4.72 19.22
N LEU A 299 -5.72 -3.95 18.24
CA LEU A 299 -5.18 -2.61 18.47
C LEU A 299 -6.22 -1.63 19.02
N LEU A 300 -7.46 -1.69 18.52
CA LEU A 300 -8.57 -0.84 18.99
C LEU A 300 -9.10 -1.30 20.35
N THR A 301 -9.33 -2.60 20.53
CA THR A 301 -9.83 -3.18 21.79
C THR A 301 -8.89 -2.86 22.96
N ASN A 302 -7.58 -2.87 22.72
CA ASN A 302 -6.56 -2.56 23.72
C ASN A 302 -6.15 -1.08 23.76
N ASN A 303 -6.84 -0.18 23.05
CA ASN A 303 -6.57 1.26 22.99
C ASN A 303 -5.10 1.59 22.63
N ILE A 304 -4.44 0.72 21.85
CA ILE A 304 -3.09 0.96 21.32
C ILE A 304 -3.17 2.08 20.27
N VAL A 305 -4.23 2.06 19.48
CA VAL A 305 -4.60 3.10 18.51
C VAL A 305 -6.04 3.55 18.75
N THR A 306 -6.38 4.75 18.32
CA THR A 306 -7.74 5.29 18.41
C THR A 306 -8.55 4.97 17.16
N GLU A 307 -7.89 4.93 16.00
CA GLU A 307 -8.54 4.77 14.70
C GLU A 307 -7.67 3.96 13.73
N ALA A 308 -8.31 3.39 12.71
CA ALA A 308 -7.66 2.69 11.63
C ALA A 308 -7.92 3.40 10.29
N LEU A 309 -6.85 3.65 9.53
CA LEU A 309 -6.89 4.11 8.15
C LEU A 309 -6.91 2.91 7.22
N ILE A 310 -8.07 2.66 6.62
CA ILE A 310 -8.37 1.45 5.83
C ILE A 310 -8.90 1.82 4.45
N VAL A 311 -8.90 0.83 3.55
CA VAL A 311 -9.51 0.94 2.21
C VAL A 311 -10.75 0.06 2.15
N ASP A 312 -11.87 0.68 1.82
CA ASP A 312 -13.17 0.02 1.68
C ASP A 312 -13.67 0.08 0.22
N LYS A 313 -14.72 -0.69 -0.05
CA LYS A 313 -15.48 -0.66 -1.30
C LYS A 313 -16.97 -0.57 -0.95
N GLU A 314 -17.69 0.24 -1.69
CA GLU A 314 -19.16 0.28 -1.61
C GLU A 314 -19.77 -0.27 -2.89
N ASP A 315 -20.89 -0.98 -2.75
CA ASP A 315 -21.53 -1.64 -3.88
C ASP A 315 -21.97 -0.64 -4.96
N TYR A 316 -22.43 0.55 -4.56
CA TYR A 316 -22.83 1.61 -5.49
C TYR A 316 -21.63 2.29 -6.18
N LEU A 317 -20.40 2.11 -5.67
CA LEU A 317 -19.17 2.57 -6.30
C LEU A 317 -18.60 1.53 -7.28
N ALA A 318 -19.30 0.42 -7.52
CA ALA A 318 -18.93 -0.62 -8.49
C ALA A 318 -17.45 -1.00 -8.37
N TRP A 319 -17.01 -1.43 -7.18
CA TRP A 319 -15.61 -1.81 -6.86
C TRP A 319 -14.57 -0.68 -6.85
N LYS A 320 -14.97 0.58 -7.05
CA LYS A 320 -14.03 1.69 -6.90
C LYS A 320 -13.70 1.85 -5.41
N PRO A 321 -12.42 1.69 -5.02
CA PRO A 321 -12.04 1.77 -3.62
C PRO A 321 -12.05 3.22 -3.14
N TYR A 322 -12.31 3.39 -1.85
CA TYR A 322 -12.14 4.66 -1.16
C TYR A 322 -11.47 4.40 0.20
N ALA A 323 -10.75 5.40 0.68
CA ALA A 323 -10.11 5.34 1.98
C ALA A 323 -11.05 5.90 3.04
N LYS A 324 -10.99 5.32 4.24
CA LYS A 324 -11.79 5.73 5.39
C LYS A 324 -10.95 5.66 6.66
N LEU A 325 -11.18 6.61 7.55
CA LEU A 325 -10.69 6.57 8.93
C LEU A 325 -11.85 6.10 9.83
N THR A 326 -11.60 5.13 10.71
CA THR A 326 -12.64 4.62 11.61
C THR A 326 -12.07 3.99 12.88
N GLY A 327 -12.75 4.22 14.01
CA GLY A 327 -12.53 3.48 15.26
C GLY A 327 -13.51 2.33 15.49
N LYS A 328 -14.38 2.01 14.51
CA LYS A 328 -15.44 1.00 14.66
C LYS A 328 -15.02 -0.35 14.06
N ILE A 329 -14.95 -1.38 14.91
CA ILE A 329 -14.58 -2.75 14.51
C ILE A 329 -15.50 -3.31 13.41
N ASP A 330 -16.82 -3.08 13.49
CA ASP A 330 -17.77 -3.54 12.48
C ASP A 330 -17.45 -3.01 11.07
N GLU A 331 -16.98 -1.77 10.98
CA GLU A 331 -16.61 -1.16 9.70
C GLU A 331 -15.31 -1.79 9.16
N ILE A 332 -14.37 -2.15 10.02
CA ILE A 332 -13.11 -2.83 9.67
C ILE A 332 -13.36 -4.26 9.18
N ILE A 333 -14.30 -4.98 9.81
CA ILE A 333 -14.71 -6.32 9.36
C ILE A 333 -15.37 -6.20 7.98
N LYS A 334 -16.29 -5.24 7.81
CA LYS A 334 -16.99 -5.00 6.53
C LYS A 334 -16.03 -4.61 5.41
N SER A 335 -14.99 -3.84 5.71
CA SER A 335 -13.96 -3.45 4.75
C SER A 335 -12.97 -4.57 4.42
N GLY A 336 -13.22 -5.81 4.86
CA GLY A 336 -12.39 -6.97 4.53
C GLY A 336 -12.37 -7.34 3.04
N GLY A 337 -11.40 -8.17 2.66
CA GLY A 337 -11.28 -8.74 1.32
C GLY A 337 -10.58 -7.84 0.31
N THR A 338 -10.13 -8.41 -0.81
CA THR A 338 -9.16 -7.73 -1.67
C THR A 338 -9.76 -6.58 -2.50
N LYS A 339 -9.02 -5.46 -2.58
CA LYS A 339 -9.28 -4.35 -3.50
C LYS A 339 -8.13 -4.25 -4.49
N TYR A 340 -8.46 -4.36 -5.77
CA TYR A 340 -7.49 -4.42 -6.88
C TYR A 340 -7.40 -3.12 -7.66
N SER A 341 -7.79 -2.00 -7.05
CA SER A 341 -7.46 -0.67 -7.55
C SER A 341 -6.94 0.21 -6.41
N VAL A 342 -6.46 1.39 -6.75
CA VAL A 342 -5.89 2.34 -5.79
C VAL A 342 -6.86 3.47 -5.50
N CYS A 343 -6.75 4.03 -4.31
CA CYS A 343 -7.39 5.28 -3.93
C CYS A 343 -6.39 6.19 -3.19
N PRO A 344 -6.67 7.49 -3.06
CA PRO A 344 -5.90 8.39 -2.20
C PRO A 344 -6.03 8.02 -0.71
N VAL A 345 -5.24 7.03 -0.25
CA VAL A 345 -5.28 6.49 1.12
C VAL A 345 -5.08 7.53 2.21
N PHE A 346 -4.29 8.58 1.97
CA PHE A 346 -4.04 9.62 2.98
C PHE A 346 -5.11 10.72 3.02
N LYS A 347 -6.09 10.70 2.11
CA LYS A 347 -7.09 11.78 2.01
C LYS A 347 -7.94 11.95 3.29
N PRO A 348 -8.42 10.88 3.95
CA PRO A 348 -9.19 11.01 5.20
C PRO A 348 -8.42 11.68 6.35
N LEU A 349 -7.08 11.67 6.32
CA LEU A 349 -6.27 12.33 7.35
C LEU A 349 -6.33 13.86 7.28
N LYS A 350 -6.86 14.43 6.19
CA LYS A 350 -7.02 15.88 6.07
C LYS A 350 -8.09 16.41 7.01
N ASP A 351 -9.14 15.65 7.22
CA ASP A 351 -10.27 16.04 8.08
C ASP A 351 -9.77 16.28 9.52
N LEU A 352 -8.80 15.48 9.98
CA LEU A 352 -8.13 15.68 11.28
C LEU A 352 -7.32 16.97 11.39
N LYS A 353 -6.78 17.48 10.28
CA LYS A 353 -6.07 18.78 10.28
C LYS A 353 -7.03 19.95 10.35
N GLU A 354 -8.25 19.78 9.86
CA GLU A 354 -9.30 20.79 9.90
C GLU A 354 -9.95 20.89 11.28
N GLU A 355 -9.91 19.83 12.10
CA GLU A 355 -10.41 19.84 13.50
C GLU A 355 -9.47 20.56 14.49
N VAL A 356 -8.19 20.73 14.15
CA VAL A 356 -7.16 21.32 15.02
C VAL A 356 -6.87 22.80 14.70
N ASN A 357 -7.35 23.30 13.56
CA ASN A 357 -7.26 24.71 13.14
C ASN A 357 -8.59 25.42 13.30
#